data_AF-A0AAN5D514-F1
#
_entry.id   AF-A0AAN5D514-F1
#
_cell.length_a   1.000
_cell.length_b   1.000
_cell.length_c   1.000
_cell.angle_alpha   90.00
_cell.angle_beta   90.00
_cell.angle_gamma   90.00
#
_symmetry.space_group_name_H-M   'P 1'
#
loop_
_entity.id
_entity.type
_entity.pdbx_description
1 polymer ?
#
loop_
_entity_poly.entity_id
_entity_poly.type
_entity_poly.pdbx_seq_one_letter_code
_entity_poly.pdbx_strand_id
1 'polypeptide(L)'
;GIAPYTDEISSALISVLNVCTTSQGTHLSRVANRILPDVLSVLQPKGVEAMRGLWKAYWKTLQRLIKEDPRRELTQDYIESVGKCVEKLGKEGVSVDEMNEIGGMIREQMEDEKRRREQPVGRLENIDLLEGLEYLVGKLFIARGTSFCHYLRPSMPLLFTLIDSSIIKVWGVKLITHLCTFAPDMALYYRPQILQLFIPLFHDEISENRVTASHFLASISKIDRREWKGLAVESLKSLYEMISRPDARTDEYNKATDNGISSICLILKNCGEAIVGREKYNHALKKLLVFLPIRDDGEQVGHVYGFLADLIEAGNQTILGEPNVNSPRLLALLVKALHFDIFSTEHGDYDLKKRLKTIIQEIGETDCFYEWVERAEFNNDEYETLERLIGDNPDDE
;
A
#
# COMPACT_ATOMS: atom_id res chain seq x y z
N GLY A 1 18.29 -30.05 -6.01
CA GLY A 1 18.27 -28.60 -5.70
C GLY A 1 19.37 -27.90 -6.49
N ILE A 2 19.20 -26.61 -6.78
CA ILE A 2 20.12 -25.82 -7.63
C ILE A 2 21.37 -25.27 -6.91
N ALA A 3 21.46 -25.46 -5.59
CA ALA A 3 22.56 -24.95 -4.75
C ALA A 3 24.01 -25.33 -5.16
N PRO A 4 24.28 -26.46 -5.84
CA PRO A 4 25.61 -26.77 -6.36
C PRO A 4 26.01 -25.95 -7.60
N TYR A 5 25.03 -25.43 -8.35
CA TYR A 5 25.24 -24.74 -9.63
C TYR A 5 25.23 -23.21 -9.49
N THR A 6 25.21 -22.68 -8.27
CA THR A 6 25.03 -21.23 -8.03
C THR A 6 26.12 -20.39 -8.67
N ASP A 7 27.36 -20.86 -8.72
CA ASP A 7 28.50 -20.11 -9.24
C ASP A 7 28.49 -20.06 -10.77
N GLU A 8 28.15 -21.19 -11.41
CA GLU A 8 27.98 -21.30 -12.87
C GLU A 8 26.80 -20.45 -13.35
N ILE A 9 25.65 -20.58 -12.68
CA ILE A 9 24.45 -19.80 -12.98
C ILE A 9 24.74 -18.31 -12.82
N SER A 10 25.37 -17.90 -11.71
CA SER A 10 25.70 -16.50 -11.45
C SER A 10 26.60 -15.90 -12.52
N SER A 11 27.64 -16.65 -12.91
CA SER A 11 28.60 -16.23 -13.93
C SER A 11 27.94 -16.10 -15.31
N ALA A 12 27.05 -17.03 -15.66
CA ALA A 12 26.26 -16.96 -16.89
C ALA A 12 25.33 -15.74 -16.90
N LEU A 13 24.59 -15.49 -15.80
CA LEU A 13 23.67 -14.34 -15.69
C LEU A 13 24.43 -13.01 -15.81
N ILE A 14 25.56 -12.87 -15.12
CA ILE A 14 26.41 -11.67 -15.21
C ILE A 14 26.98 -11.50 -16.62
N SER A 15 27.37 -12.59 -17.29
CA SER A 15 27.83 -12.54 -18.68
C SER A 15 26.74 -12.03 -19.62
N VAL A 16 25.51 -12.56 -19.49
CA VAL A 16 24.34 -12.10 -20.26
C VAL A 16 24.11 -10.60 -20.07
N LEU A 17 24.13 -10.12 -18.83
CA LEU A 17 23.97 -8.69 -18.53
C LEU A 17 25.06 -7.81 -19.16
N ASN A 18 26.29 -8.31 -19.27
CA ASN A 18 27.39 -7.57 -19.88
C ASN A 18 27.34 -7.55 -21.42
N VAL A 19 26.81 -8.59 -22.05
CA VAL A 19 26.82 -8.76 -23.52
C VAL A 19 25.53 -8.24 -24.18
N CYS A 20 24.39 -8.35 -23.49
CA CYS A 20 23.07 -8.00 -24.03
C CYS A 20 22.73 -6.51 -23.91
N THR A 21 23.70 -5.60 -24.11
CA THR A 21 23.48 -4.14 -24.08
C THR A 21 22.88 -3.57 -25.38
N THR A 22 22.69 -4.40 -26.40
CA THR A 22 22.03 -4.04 -27.67
C THR A 22 20.50 -4.19 -27.59
N SER A 23 19.77 -3.55 -28.50
CA SER A 23 18.29 -3.55 -28.53
C SER A 23 17.65 -4.94 -28.65
N GLN A 24 18.34 -5.93 -29.23
CA GLN A 24 17.87 -7.32 -29.32
C GLN A 24 18.04 -8.10 -27.99
N GLY A 25 18.84 -7.59 -27.04
CA GLY A 25 19.16 -8.25 -25.77
C GLY A 25 18.22 -7.93 -24.60
N THR A 26 17.24 -7.04 -24.78
CA THR A 26 16.41 -6.49 -23.69
C THR A 26 15.68 -7.57 -22.89
N HIS A 27 15.08 -8.56 -23.55
CA HIS A 27 14.38 -9.65 -22.87
C HIS A 27 15.34 -10.51 -22.02
N LEU A 28 16.51 -10.86 -22.57
CA LEU A 28 17.52 -11.64 -21.86
C LEU A 28 18.10 -10.87 -20.67
N SER A 29 18.33 -9.57 -20.81
CA SER A 29 18.73 -8.70 -19.69
C SER A 29 17.69 -8.69 -18.57
N ARG A 30 16.39 -8.59 -18.90
CA ARG A 30 15.31 -8.64 -17.90
C ARG A 30 15.27 -9.98 -17.18
N VAL A 31 15.33 -11.08 -17.92
CA VAL A 31 15.34 -12.43 -17.33
C VAL A 31 16.54 -12.59 -16.41
N ALA A 32 17.74 -12.22 -16.87
CA ALA A 32 18.96 -12.34 -16.08
C ALA A 32 18.88 -11.51 -14.79
N ASN A 33 18.43 -10.27 -14.90
CA ASN A 33 18.26 -9.34 -13.77
C ASN A 33 17.21 -9.84 -12.75
N ARG A 34 16.14 -10.50 -13.21
CA ARG A 34 15.08 -11.05 -12.34
C ARG A 34 15.53 -12.30 -11.58
N ILE A 35 16.32 -13.16 -12.20
CA ILE A 35 16.75 -14.44 -11.59
C ILE A 35 17.81 -14.22 -10.51
N LEU A 36 18.69 -13.22 -10.67
CA LEU A 36 19.87 -13.09 -9.83
C LEU A 36 19.55 -12.87 -8.33
N PRO A 37 18.57 -12.02 -7.94
CA PRO A 37 18.14 -11.96 -6.54
C PRO A 37 17.69 -13.32 -5.98
N ASP A 38 17.09 -14.20 -6.79
CA ASP A 38 16.65 -15.52 -6.29
C ASP A 38 17.82 -16.48 -6.10
N VAL A 39 18.91 -16.33 -6.85
CA VAL A 39 20.17 -17.05 -6.58
C VAL A 39 20.73 -16.68 -5.20
N LEU A 40 20.58 -15.42 -4.75
CA LEU A 40 20.96 -15.04 -3.38
C LEU A 40 20.14 -15.79 -2.32
N SER A 41 18.84 -16.01 -2.56
CA SER A 41 18.00 -16.82 -1.65
C SER A 41 18.45 -18.27 -1.57
N VAL A 42 18.98 -18.85 -2.65
CA VAL A 42 19.56 -20.20 -2.63
C VAL A 42 20.83 -20.25 -1.76
N LEU A 43 21.59 -19.15 -1.71
CA LEU A 43 22.81 -19.03 -0.92
C LEU A 43 22.55 -18.66 0.55
N GLN A 44 21.36 -18.16 0.87
CA GLN A 44 21.01 -17.70 2.22
C GLN A 44 21.27 -18.74 3.33
N PRO A 45 20.95 -20.05 3.17
CA PRO A 45 21.29 -21.06 4.17
C PRO A 45 22.80 -21.29 4.37
N LYS A 46 23.64 -20.88 3.40
CA LYS A 46 25.11 -20.97 3.48
C LYS A 46 25.74 -19.77 4.21
N GLY A 47 24.93 -18.78 4.59
CA GLY A 47 25.36 -17.59 5.34
C GLY A 47 25.68 -16.38 4.45
N VAL A 48 25.75 -15.22 5.10
CA VAL A 48 25.90 -13.89 4.46
C VAL A 48 27.16 -13.80 3.61
N GLU A 49 28.29 -14.36 4.04
CA GLU A 49 29.55 -14.32 3.28
C GLU A 49 29.45 -14.99 1.91
N ALA A 50 28.72 -16.11 1.82
CA ALA A 50 28.48 -16.78 0.54
C ALA A 50 27.66 -15.88 -0.42
N MET A 51 26.67 -15.18 0.12
CA MET A 51 25.87 -14.21 -0.64
C MET A 51 26.68 -13.00 -1.08
N ARG A 52 27.62 -12.53 -0.23
CA ARG A 52 28.46 -11.36 -0.52
C ARG A 52 29.35 -11.55 -1.74
N GLY A 53 29.86 -12.76 -1.98
CA GLY A 53 30.67 -13.07 -3.16
C GLY A 53 29.92 -12.77 -4.47
N LEU A 54 28.68 -13.28 -4.56
CA LEU A 54 27.79 -13.01 -5.69
C LEU A 54 27.38 -11.54 -5.76
N TRP A 55 26.97 -10.96 -4.63
CA TRP A 55 26.54 -9.57 -4.55
C TRP A 55 27.60 -8.61 -5.10
N LYS A 56 28.87 -8.75 -4.71
CA LYS A 56 29.95 -7.85 -5.18
C LYS A 56 30.09 -7.83 -6.69
N ALA A 57 30.08 -9.01 -7.33
CA ALA A 57 30.20 -9.11 -8.78
C ALA A 57 28.97 -8.52 -9.49
N TYR A 58 27.79 -8.78 -8.93
CA TYR A 58 26.55 -8.27 -9.49
C TYR A 58 26.38 -6.77 -9.32
N TRP A 59 26.64 -6.25 -8.12
CA TRP A 59 26.56 -4.83 -7.79
C TRP A 59 27.42 -4.00 -8.73
N LYS A 60 28.67 -4.42 -8.97
CA LYS A 60 29.56 -3.76 -9.95
C LYS A 60 28.96 -3.73 -11.36
N THR A 61 28.28 -4.81 -11.76
CA THR A 61 27.61 -4.89 -13.06
C THR A 61 26.40 -3.95 -13.12
N LEU A 62 25.57 -3.93 -12.08
CA LEU A 62 24.40 -3.06 -11.98
C LEU A 62 24.78 -1.57 -11.95
N GLN A 63 25.81 -1.20 -11.18
CA GLN A 63 26.33 0.18 -11.14
C GLN A 63 26.68 0.69 -12.54
N ARG A 64 27.35 -0.15 -13.33
CA ARG A 64 27.71 0.17 -14.71
C ARG A 64 26.46 0.29 -15.58
N LEU A 65 25.56 -0.69 -15.54
CA LEU A 65 24.35 -0.70 -16.36
C LEU A 65 23.40 0.47 -16.05
N ILE A 66 23.21 0.82 -14.79
CA ILE A 66 22.38 1.97 -14.37
C ILE A 66 22.92 3.29 -14.95
N LYS A 67 24.24 3.40 -15.16
CA LYS A 67 24.88 4.60 -15.70
C LYS A 67 24.97 4.61 -17.22
N GLU A 68 25.28 3.47 -17.83
CA GLU A 68 25.70 3.38 -19.22
C GLU A 68 24.66 2.77 -20.15
N ASP A 69 23.68 2.02 -19.65
CA ASP A 69 22.71 1.35 -20.52
C ASP A 69 21.81 2.40 -21.20
N PRO A 70 21.81 2.48 -22.55
CA PRO A 70 21.00 3.45 -23.26
C PRO A 70 19.49 3.17 -23.14
N ARG A 71 19.10 1.95 -22.77
CA ARG A 71 17.71 1.51 -22.61
C ARG A 71 17.20 1.88 -21.23
N ARG A 72 16.65 3.10 -21.13
CA ARG A 72 16.14 3.64 -19.86
C ARG A 72 15.00 2.82 -19.26
N GLU A 73 14.24 2.13 -20.10
CA GLU A 73 13.19 1.20 -19.69
C GLU A 73 13.72 -0.01 -18.89
N LEU A 74 15.04 -0.23 -18.88
CA LEU A 74 15.69 -1.25 -18.04
C LEU A 74 16.29 -0.66 -16.76
N THR A 75 16.47 0.66 -16.68
CA THR A 75 17.04 1.29 -15.47
C THR A 75 16.17 1.02 -14.25
N GLN A 76 14.85 1.06 -14.39
CA GLN A 76 13.92 0.64 -13.33
C GLN A 76 14.18 -0.82 -12.91
N ASP A 77 14.18 -1.76 -13.87
CA ASP A 77 14.42 -3.18 -13.61
C ASP A 77 15.74 -3.38 -12.81
N TYR A 78 16.81 -2.70 -13.20
CA TYR A 78 18.11 -2.77 -12.51
C TYR A 78 18.03 -2.24 -11.08
N ILE A 79 17.41 -1.08 -10.86
CA ILE A 79 17.24 -0.46 -9.54
C ILE A 79 16.38 -1.34 -8.62
N GLU A 80 15.30 -1.92 -9.14
CA GLU A 80 14.48 -2.88 -8.38
C GLU A 80 15.27 -4.13 -8.00
N SER A 81 16.15 -4.62 -8.88
CA SER A 81 17.03 -5.74 -8.56
C SER A 81 18.01 -5.39 -7.45
N VAL A 82 18.52 -4.15 -7.38
CA VAL A 82 19.31 -3.69 -6.23
C VAL A 82 18.48 -3.82 -4.95
N GLY A 83 17.23 -3.35 -4.97
CA GLY A 83 16.32 -3.44 -3.82
C GLY A 83 16.09 -4.88 -3.36
N LYS A 84 15.79 -5.81 -4.28
CA LYS A 84 15.61 -7.23 -3.98
C LYS A 84 16.87 -7.88 -3.39
N CYS A 85 18.04 -7.55 -3.93
CA CYS A 85 19.31 -8.04 -3.40
C CYS A 85 19.58 -7.51 -1.99
N VAL A 86 19.40 -6.21 -1.77
CA VAL A 86 19.60 -5.56 -0.46
C VAL A 86 18.68 -6.16 0.61
N GLU A 87 17.40 -6.39 0.29
CA GLU A 87 16.45 -7.02 1.20
C GLU A 87 16.92 -8.41 1.63
N LYS A 88 17.34 -9.25 0.67
CA LYS A 88 17.82 -10.61 0.95
C LYS A 88 19.13 -10.61 1.75
N LEU A 89 20.05 -9.69 1.45
CA LEU A 89 21.34 -9.53 2.14
C LEU A 89 21.18 -9.00 3.57
N GLY A 90 20.14 -8.21 3.82
CA GLY A 90 19.85 -7.62 5.12
C GLY A 90 20.96 -6.67 5.63
N LYS A 91 20.94 -6.43 6.94
CA LYS A 91 21.80 -5.46 7.61
C LYS A 91 23.30 -5.82 7.57
N GLU A 92 23.65 -7.10 7.50
CA GLU A 92 25.05 -7.54 7.52
C GLU A 92 25.63 -7.77 6.12
N GLY A 93 24.76 -7.96 5.11
CA GLY A 93 25.19 -8.30 3.76
C GLY A 93 25.57 -7.13 2.85
N VAL A 94 25.29 -5.88 3.24
CA VAL A 94 25.70 -4.67 2.50
C VAL A 94 26.66 -3.83 3.37
N SER A 95 27.81 -3.43 2.83
CA SER A 95 28.81 -2.65 3.56
C SER A 95 28.42 -1.17 3.65
N VAL A 96 29.10 -0.41 4.50
CA VAL A 96 28.93 1.05 4.59
C VAL A 96 29.30 1.73 3.28
N ASP A 97 30.37 1.29 2.63
CA ASP A 97 30.79 1.84 1.32
C ASP A 97 29.74 1.55 0.25
N GLU A 98 29.23 0.32 0.19
CA GLU A 98 28.15 -0.06 -0.74
C GLU A 98 26.88 0.76 -0.46
N MET A 99 26.56 1.04 0.81
CA MET A 99 25.43 1.93 1.16
C MET A 99 25.65 3.39 0.72
N ASN A 100 26.87 3.91 0.84
CA ASN A 100 27.21 5.24 0.33
C ASN A 100 27.07 5.30 -1.20
N GLU A 101 27.54 4.27 -1.90
CA GLU A 101 27.39 4.15 -3.35
C GLU A 101 25.92 4.06 -3.78
N ILE A 102 25.09 3.28 -3.07
CA ILE A 102 23.64 3.20 -3.33
C ILE A 102 22.98 4.57 -3.10
N GLY A 103 23.29 5.24 -1.99
CA GLY A 103 22.76 6.59 -1.70
C GLY A 103 23.16 7.61 -2.77
N GLY A 104 24.41 7.56 -3.23
CA GLY A 104 24.91 8.36 -4.34
C GLY A 104 24.18 8.07 -5.65
N MET A 105 23.96 6.79 -5.96
CA MET A 105 23.22 6.36 -7.15
C MET A 105 21.77 6.87 -7.14
N ILE A 106 21.05 6.75 -6.02
CA ILE A 106 19.68 7.28 -5.88
C ILE A 106 19.66 8.77 -6.20
N ARG A 107 20.60 9.53 -5.61
CA ARG A 107 20.69 10.97 -5.84
C ARG A 107 20.98 11.29 -7.31
N GLU A 108 21.95 10.60 -7.92
CA GLU A 108 22.33 10.79 -9.32
C GLU A 108 21.14 10.55 -10.26
N GLN A 109 20.37 9.48 -10.04
CA GLN A 109 19.17 9.17 -10.82
C GLN A 109 18.06 10.21 -10.62
N MET A 110 17.84 10.68 -9.39
CA MET A 110 16.90 11.77 -9.12
C MET A 110 17.31 13.08 -9.80
N GLU A 111 18.61 13.42 -9.81
CA GLU A 111 19.10 14.65 -10.44
C GLU A 111 18.93 14.58 -11.95
N ASP A 112 19.17 13.42 -12.52
CA ASP A 112 18.96 13.17 -13.94
C ASP A 112 17.49 13.26 -14.35
N GLU A 113 16.60 12.64 -13.57
CA GLU A 113 15.17 12.70 -13.81
C GLU A 113 14.64 14.14 -13.68
N LYS A 114 15.15 14.91 -12.72
CA LYS A 114 14.81 16.34 -12.59
C LYS A 114 15.20 17.11 -13.85
N ARG A 115 16.44 16.95 -14.33
CA ARG A 115 16.92 17.64 -15.55
C ARG A 115 16.07 17.29 -16.77
N ARG A 116 15.61 16.04 -16.87
CA ARG A 116 14.73 15.61 -17.96
C ARG A 116 13.36 16.28 -17.88
N ARG A 117 12.79 16.37 -16.66
CA ARG A 117 11.48 16.98 -16.42
C ARG A 117 11.44 18.49 -16.68
N GLU A 118 12.58 19.16 -16.52
CA GLU A 118 12.72 20.59 -16.82
C GLU A 118 12.80 20.90 -18.33
N GLN A 119 12.98 19.90 -19.20
CA GLN A 119 13.04 20.14 -20.65
C GLN A 119 11.66 20.49 -21.21
N PRO A 120 11.55 21.32 -22.27
CA PRO A 120 10.28 21.78 -22.82
C PRO A 120 9.34 20.67 -23.33
N VAL A 121 9.93 19.53 -23.72
CA VAL A 121 9.21 18.31 -24.19
C VAL A 121 9.05 17.30 -23.04
N GLY A 122 9.45 17.67 -21.82
CA GLY A 122 9.85 16.77 -20.75
C GLY A 122 8.88 16.66 -19.58
N ARG A 123 7.65 17.20 -19.62
CA ARG A 123 6.63 16.78 -18.65
C ARG A 123 6.25 15.32 -18.94
N LEU A 124 7.10 14.41 -18.47
CA LEU A 124 6.97 12.97 -18.63
C LEU A 124 5.88 12.49 -17.66
N GLU A 125 4.83 11.93 -18.24
CA GLU A 125 3.82 11.17 -17.49
C GLU A 125 4.39 9.86 -16.97
N ASN A 126 5.41 9.31 -17.64
CA ASN A 126 6.11 8.11 -17.21
C ASN A 126 6.80 8.36 -15.85
N ILE A 127 6.53 7.48 -14.89
CA ILE A 127 7.10 7.49 -13.54
C ILE A 127 7.86 6.20 -13.21
N ASP A 128 8.09 5.32 -14.19
CA ASP A 128 8.69 3.99 -14.06
C ASP A 128 10.00 4.02 -13.24
N LEU A 129 10.91 4.92 -13.59
CA LEU A 129 12.17 5.11 -12.86
C LEU A 129 11.95 5.53 -11.41
N LEU A 130 10.98 6.43 -11.19
CA LEU A 130 10.67 6.98 -9.87
C LEU A 130 10.00 5.94 -8.97
N GLU A 131 9.17 5.06 -9.54
CA GLU A 131 8.63 3.87 -8.86
C GLU A 131 9.74 2.87 -8.51
N GLY A 132 10.69 2.62 -9.42
CA GLY A 132 11.88 1.81 -9.10
C GLY A 132 12.69 2.38 -7.93
N LEU A 133 12.87 3.70 -7.89
CA LEU A 133 13.56 4.38 -6.78
C LEU A 133 12.76 4.29 -5.47
N GLU A 134 11.44 4.45 -5.53
CA GLU A 134 10.55 4.26 -4.38
C GLU A 134 10.66 2.83 -3.83
N TYR A 135 10.60 1.84 -4.71
CA TYR A 135 10.75 0.43 -4.35
C TYR A 135 12.10 0.16 -3.66
N LEU A 136 13.20 0.64 -4.26
CA LEU A 136 14.53 0.52 -3.67
C LEU A 136 14.60 1.17 -2.28
N VAL A 137 14.05 2.37 -2.12
CA VAL A 137 14.01 3.07 -0.83
C VAL A 137 13.24 2.26 0.21
N GLY A 138 12.09 1.69 -0.15
CA GLY A 138 11.34 0.79 0.72
C GLY A 138 12.17 -0.42 1.17
N LYS A 139 12.87 -1.08 0.24
CA LYS A 139 13.75 -2.22 0.56
C LYS A 139 14.95 -1.83 1.40
N LEU A 140 15.53 -0.65 1.19
CA LEU A 140 16.61 -0.13 2.03
C LEU A 140 16.13 0.13 3.46
N PHE A 141 14.94 0.69 3.64
CA PHE A 141 14.34 0.85 4.96
C PHE A 141 14.05 -0.50 5.64
N ILE A 142 13.55 -1.50 4.92
CA ILE A 142 13.39 -2.87 5.47
C ILE A 142 14.74 -3.44 5.93
N ALA A 143 15.79 -3.30 5.12
CA ALA A 143 17.11 -3.88 5.42
C ALA A 143 17.88 -3.12 6.52
N ARG A 144 17.67 -1.80 6.65
CA ARG A 144 18.54 -0.91 7.46
C ARG A 144 17.80 -0.12 8.53
N GLY A 145 16.48 -0.05 8.47
CA GLY A 145 15.66 0.82 9.31
C GLY A 145 16.15 2.27 9.27
N THR A 146 16.14 2.92 10.43
CA THR A 146 16.55 4.32 10.59
C THR A 146 18.01 4.61 10.25
N SER A 147 18.88 3.59 10.16
CA SER A 147 20.28 3.81 9.74
C SER A 147 20.40 4.25 8.28
N PHE A 148 19.40 3.93 7.45
CA PHE A 148 19.35 4.40 6.06
C PHE A 148 19.17 5.92 5.94
N CYS A 149 18.58 6.56 6.95
CA CYS A 149 18.31 8.00 6.96
C CYS A 149 19.55 8.87 6.69
N HIS A 150 20.73 8.41 7.11
CA HIS A 150 21.99 9.09 6.84
C HIS A 150 22.24 9.27 5.34
N TYR A 151 21.98 8.23 4.55
CA TYR A 151 22.20 8.20 3.11
C TYR A 151 21.07 8.87 2.32
N LEU A 152 19.83 8.81 2.83
CA LEU A 152 18.68 9.43 2.16
C LEU A 152 18.60 10.94 2.36
N ARG A 153 19.01 11.45 3.53
CA ARG A 153 18.86 12.87 3.91
C ARG A 153 19.37 13.87 2.86
N PRO A 154 20.54 13.68 2.22
CA PRO A 154 21.02 14.60 1.18
C PRO A 154 20.09 14.72 -0.03
N SER A 155 19.29 13.68 -0.32
CA SER A 155 18.37 13.63 -1.47
C SER A 155 16.99 14.23 -1.17
N MET A 156 16.67 14.52 0.09
CA MET A 156 15.32 14.98 0.48
C MET A 156 14.86 16.26 -0.23
N PRO A 157 15.66 17.33 -0.39
CA PRO A 157 15.21 18.53 -1.10
C PRO A 157 14.86 18.26 -2.58
N LEU A 158 15.63 17.38 -3.21
CA LEU A 158 15.45 16.98 -4.60
C LEU A 158 14.20 16.11 -4.75
N LEU A 159 13.99 15.17 -3.82
CA LEU A 159 12.78 14.36 -3.75
C LEU A 159 11.52 15.25 -3.77
N PHE A 160 11.41 16.23 -2.87
CA PHE A 160 10.23 17.11 -2.82
C PHE A 160 10.02 17.88 -4.14
N THR A 161 11.10 18.32 -4.78
CA THR A 161 11.05 19.00 -6.08
C THR A 161 10.48 18.07 -7.17
N LEU A 162 10.94 16.82 -7.20
CA LEU A 162 10.48 15.82 -8.17
C LEU A 162 9.01 15.46 -7.97
N ILE A 163 8.58 15.27 -6.73
CA ILE A 163 7.17 14.99 -6.41
C ILE A 163 6.30 16.14 -6.88
N ASP A 164 6.70 17.39 -6.61
CA ASP A 164 5.92 18.55 -7.02
C ASP A 164 5.80 18.67 -8.54
N SER A 165 6.89 18.36 -9.27
CA SER A 165 6.92 18.37 -10.73
C SER A 165 6.15 17.21 -11.39
N SER A 166 5.76 16.19 -10.63
CA SER A 166 5.07 15.01 -11.15
C SER A 166 3.56 15.23 -11.21
N ILE A 167 2.95 14.85 -12.33
CA ILE A 167 1.48 14.87 -12.49
C ILE A 167 0.86 13.77 -11.60
N ILE A 168 1.39 12.55 -11.72
CA ILE A 168 1.03 11.40 -10.88
C ILE A 168 2.01 11.37 -9.71
N LYS A 169 1.50 11.59 -8.48
CA LYS A 169 2.33 11.74 -7.27
C LYS A 169 2.47 10.46 -6.45
N VAL A 170 1.92 9.35 -6.96
CA VAL A 170 1.88 8.02 -6.32
C VAL A 170 3.23 7.59 -5.77
N TRP A 171 4.26 7.52 -6.63
CA TRP A 171 5.62 7.10 -6.26
C TRP A 171 6.17 7.96 -5.10
N GLY A 172 5.93 9.26 -5.16
CA GLY A 172 6.45 10.23 -4.21
C GLY A 172 5.84 10.07 -2.83
N VAL A 173 4.51 9.97 -2.79
CA VAL A 173 3.78 9.77 -1.54
C VAL A 173 4.04 8.39 -0.97
N LYS A 174 4.18 7.34 -1.78
CA LYS A 174 4.61 6.01 -1.31
C LYS A 174 6.00 6.06 -0.67
N LEU A 175 6.95 6.75 -1.28
CA LEU A 175 8.29 6.96 -0.71
C LEU A 175 8.23 7.71 0.63
N ILE A 176 7.44 8.79 0.71
CA ILE A 176 7.20 9.51 1.96
C ILE A 176 6.51 8.61 3.01
N THR A 177 5.62 7.71 2.58
CA THR A 177 4.98 6.73 3.46
C THR A 177 6.02 5.79 4.08
N HIS A 178 7.00 5.30 3.30
CA HIS A 178 8.12 4.53 3.85
C HIS A 178 8.91 5.35 4.88
N LEU A 179 9.22 6.61 4.58
CA LEU A 179 9.92 7.48 5.51
C LEU A 179 9.15 7.65 6.83
N CYS A 180 7.83 7.87 6.78
CA CYS A 180 6.99 7.95 7.97
C CYS A 180 6.99 6.64 8.76
N THR A 181 6.82 5.50 8.07
CA THR A 181 6.73 4.17 8.70
C THR A 181 8.03 3.76 9.39
N PHE A 182 9.16 3.90 8.70
CA PHE A 182 10.45 3.38 9.18
C PHE A 182 11.31 4.42 9.91
N ALA A 183 11.05 5.70 9.71
CA ALA A 183 11.81 6.79 10.33
C ALA A 183 10.91 8.00 10.69
N PRO A 184 9.89 7.80 11.54
CA PRO A 184 8.89 8.82 11.83
C PRO A 184 9.46 10.13 12.38
N ASP A 185 10.56 10.09 13.13
CA ASP A 185 11.24 11.30 13.64
C ASP A 185 11.87 12.13 12.53
N MET A 186 12.51 11.48 11.55
CA MET A 186 13.06 12.19 10.39
C MET A 186 11.93 12.72 9.52
N ALA A 187 10.84 11.96 9.35
CA ALA A 187 9.67 12.42 8.61
C ALA A 187 9.08 13.70 9.24
N LEU A 188 9.02 13.79 10.58
CA LEU A 188 8.47 14.96 11.28
C LEU A 188 9.27 16.23 11.02
N TYR A 189 10.57 16.14 10.81
CA TYR A 189 11.39 17.29 10.40
C TYR A 189 10.90 17.90 9.08
N TYR A 190 10.39 17.08 8.17
CA TYR A 190 9.85 17.50 6.87
C TYR A 190 8.32 17.62 6.88
N ARG A 191 7.68 17.62 8.05
CA ARG A 191 6.22 17.67 8.15
C ARG A 191 5.62 18.82 7.32
N PRO A 192 6.09 20.08 7.39
CA PRO A 192 5.48 21.16 6.60
C PRO A 192 5.46 20.89 5.09
N GLN A 193 6.56 20.35 4.53
CA GLN A 193 6.68 20.01 3.12
C GLN A 193 5.78 18.83 2.74
N ILE A 194 5.73 17.81 3.61
CA ILE A 194 4.81 16.67 3.45
C ILE A 194 3.38 17.20 3.43
N LEU A 195 3.00 18.08 4.37
CA LEU A 195 1.66 18.66 4.47
C LEU A 195 1.26 19.42 3.20
N GLN A 196 2.18 20.26 2.70
CA GLN A 196 1.98 21.04 1.49
C GLN A 196 1.75 20.15 0.25
N LEU A 197 2.40 18.99 0.18
CA LEU A 197 2.25 18.06 -0.93
C LEU A 197 0.96 17.24 -0.86
N PHE A 198 0.61 16.69 0.31
CA PHE A 198 -0.46 15.69 0.39
C PHE A 198 -1.87 16.28 0.54
N ILE A 199 -2.03 17.44 1.21
CA ILE A 199 -3.38 18.02 1.44
C ILE A 199 -4.12 18.30 0.13
N PRO A 200 -3.49 18.92 -0.90
CA PRO A 200 -4.17 19.18 -2.16
C PRO A 200 -4.65 17.92 -2.88
N LEU A 201 -4.05 16.77 -2.60
CA LEU A 201 -4.33 15.52 -3.32
C LEU A 201 -5.73 14.97 -3.04
N PHE A 202 -6.41 15.36 -1.96
CA PHE A 202 -7.79 14.93 -1.71
C PHE A 202 -8.79 15.55 -2.69
N HIS A 203 -8.42 16.66 -3.31
CA HIS A 203 -9.24 17.43 -4.24
C HIS A 203 -8.70 17.38 -5.68
N ASP A 204 -7.69 16.55 -5.93
CA ASP A 204 -7.11 16.36 -7.27
C ASP A 204 -8.14 15.74 -8.22
N GLU A 205 -8.11 16.13 -9.49
CA GLU A 205 -8.97 15.52 -10.51
C GLU A 205 -8.54 14.08 -10.82
N ILE A 206 -7.24 13.77 -10.69
CA ILE A 206 -6.70 12.43 -10.91
C ILE A 206 -7.06 11.53 -9.74
N SER A 207 -7.95 10.56 -10.00
CA SER A 207 -8.42 9.55 -9.04
C SER A 207 -7.28 8.88 -8.26
N GLU A 208 -6.19 8.52 -8.96
CA GLU A 208 -5.03 7.84 -8.40
C GLU A 208 -4.29 8.68 -7.34
N ASN A 209 -4.24 10.01 -7.50
CA ASN A 209 -3.66 10.91 -6.48
C ASN A 209 -4.53 10.92 -5.21
N ARG A 210 -5.86 10.83 -5.35
CA ARG A 210 -6.81 10.75 -4.23
C ARG A 210 -6.73 9.42 -3.48
N VAL A 211 -6.64 8.31 -4.21
CA VAL A 211 -6.36 6.97 -3.65
C VAL A 211 -5.09 7.01 -2.80
N THR A 212 -4.02 7.56 -3.38
CA THR A 212 -2.71 7.67 -2.73
C THR A 212 -2.77 8.50 -1.44
N ALA A 213 -3.48 9.63 -1.45
CA ALA A 213 -3.65 10.47 -0.27
C ALA A 213 -4.37 9.75 0.87
N SER A 214 -5.40 8.98 0.54
CA SER A 214 -6.16 8.16 1.48
C SER A 214 -5.28 7.07 2.09
N HIS A 215 -4.58 6.31 1.25
CA HIS A 215 -3.64 5.28 1.70
C HIS A 215 -2.52 5.83 2.61
N PHE A 216 -2.02 7.03 2.32
CA PHE A 216 -1.06 7.71 3.20
C PHE A 216 -1.64 7.91 4.62
N LEU A 217 -2.87 8.44 4.74
CA LEU A 217 -3.53 8.63 6.03
C LEU A 217 -3.75 7.31 6.79
N ALA A 218 -4.20 6.29 6.07
CA ALA A 218 -4.35 4.94 6.60
C ALA A 218 -3.02 4.40 7.17
N SER A 219 -1.93 4.61 6.44
CA SER A 219 -0.58 4.17 6.83
C SER A 219 -0.08 4.91 8.08
N ILE A 220 -0.18 6.25 8.10
CA ILE A 220 0.31 7.04 9.25
C ILE A 220 -0.53 6.85 10.51
N SER A 221 -1.79 6.43 10.39
CA SER A 221 -2.64 6.07 11.54
C SER A 221 -2.11 4.88 12.33
N LYS A 222 -1.38 3.96 11.67
CA LYS A 222 -0.79 2.76 12.26
C LYS A 222 0.52 3.05 13.00
N ILE A 223 1.15 4.19 12.73
CA ILE A 223 2.42 4.58 13.35
C ILE A 223 2.14 4.93 14.81
N ASP A 224 2.89 4.33 15.74
CA ASP A 224 2.76 4.59 17.17
C ASP A 224 3.41 5.93 17.59
N ARG A 225 2.90 7.03 17.00
CA ARG A 225 3.36 8.40 17.21
C ARG A 225 2.18 9.35 17.19
N ARG A 226 2.07 10.14 18.26
CA ARG A 226 0.94 11.05 18.49
C ARG A 226 0.79 12.09 17.38
N GLU A 227 1.90 12.59 16.87
CA GLU A 227 1.91 13.61 15.81
C GLU A 227 1.33 13.08 14.50
N TRP A 228 1.66 11.83 14.14
CA TRP A 228 1.17 11.18 12.93
C TRP A 228 -0.28 10.72 13.06
N LYS A 229 -0.64 10.13 14.21
CA LYS A 229 -2.05 9.81 14.52
C LYS A 229 -2.91 11.07 14.57
N GLY A 230 -2.40 12.14 15.17
CA GLY A 230 -3.06 13.45 15.21
C GLY A 230 -3.32 14.00 13.82
N LEU A 231 -2.32 13.97 12.93
CA LEU A 231 -2.48 14.38 11.55
C LEU A 231 -3.54 13.54 10.80
N ALA A 232 -3.55 12.22 11.02
CA ALA A 232 -4.55 11.34 10.43
C ALA A 232 -5.97 11.73 10.86
N VAL A 233 -6.16 11.97 12.16
CA VAL A 233 -7.43 12.42 12.73
C VAL A 233 -7.84 13.80 12.23
N GLU A 234 -6.91 14.76 12.15
CA GLU A 234 -7.16 16.12 11.64
C GLU A 234 -7.66 16.09 10.18
N SER A 235 -7.17 15.12 9.39
CA SER A 235 -7.45 14.99 7.96
C SER A 235 -8.77 14.26 7.62
N LEU A 236 -9.53 13.79 8.64
CA LEU A 236 -10.84 13.15 8.42
C LEU A 236 -11.80 14.02 7.60
N LYS A 237 -11.73 15.35 7.75
CA LYS A 237 -12.56 16.28 6.97
C LYS A 237 -12.28 16.17 5.47
N SER A 238 -11.01 16.08 5.07
CA SER A 238 -10.61 15.95 3.67
C SER A 238 -11.12 14.65 3.06
N LEU A 239 -11.10 13.54 3.82
CA LEU A 239 -11.70 12.28 3.40
C LEU A 239 -13.21 12.40 3.18
N TYR A 240 -13.93 13.09 4.08
CA TYR A 240 -15.37 13.29 3.92
C TYR A 240 -15.71 14.10 2.66
N GLU A 241 -14.95 15.16 2.39
CA GLU A 241 -15.13 16.00 1.20
C GLU A 241 -14.88 15.19 -0.08
N MET A 242 -13.80 14.40 -0.09
CA MET A 242 -13.45 13.53 -1.21
C MET A 242 -14.54 12.49 -1.51
N ILE A 243 -15.02 11.79 -0.48
CA ILE A 243 -16.07 10.75 -0.59
C ILE A 243 -17.43 11.35 -0.98
N SER A 244 -17.67 12.62 -0.62
CA SER A 244 -18.96 13.28 -0.86
C SER A 244 -19.00 14.06 -2.19
N ARG A 245 -17.99 13.91 -3.07
CA ARG A 245 -18.06 14.53 -4.40
C ARG A 245 -19.27 13.98 -5.19
N PRO A 246 -19.93 14.80 -6.04
CA PRO A 246 -21.07 14.33 -6.83
C PRO A 246 -20.76 13.15 -7.75
N ASP A 247 -19.51 13.06 -8.23
CA ASP A 247 -18.99 12.04 -9.13
C ASP A 247 -18.29 10.89 -8.41
N ALA A 248 -18.21 10.91 -7.08
CA ALA A 248 -17.42 9.99 -6.25
C ALA A 248 -17.74 8.51 -6.48
N ARG A 249 -18.97 8.20 -6.91
CA ARG A 249 -19.48 6.83 -7.10
C ARG A 249 -19.56 6.39 -8.56
N THR A 250 -18.95 7.13 -9.48
CA THR A 250 -18.74 6.70 -10.88
C THR A 250 -17.60 5.69 -10.97
N ASP A 251 -17.58 4.87 -12.02
CA ASP A 251 -16.55 3.83 -12.23
C ASP A 251 -15.11 4.41 -12.25
N GLU A 252 -14.95 5.65 -12.70
CA GLU A 252 -13.65 6.35 -12.74
C GLU A 252 -13.12 6.70 -11.32
N TYR A 253 -14.02 6.99 -10.39
CA TYR A 253 -13.68 7.60 -9.10
C TYR A 253 -14.00 6.76 -7.88
N ASN A 254 -14.78 5.68 -8.05
CA ASN A 254 -15.25 4.88 -6.93
C ASN A 254 -14.09 4.18 -6.19
N LYS A 255 -12.99 3.81 -6.86
CA LYS A 255 -11.77 3.31 -6.19
C LYS A 255 -11.21 4.30 -5.16
N ALA A 256 -11.16 5.59 -5.50
CA ALA A 256 -10.74 6.63 -4.55
C ALA A 256 -11.71 6.75 -3.37
N THR A 257 -13.00 6.60 -3.62
CA THR A 257 -14.04 6.61 -2.59
C THR A 257 -13.91 5.43 -1.63
N ASP A 258 -13.71 4.22 -2.15
CA ASP A 258 -13.54 3.01 -1.34
C ASP A 258 -12.27 3.09 -0.47
N ASN A 259 -11.18 3.61 -1.04
CA ASN A 259 -9.95 3.89 -0.28
C ASN A 259 -10.19 4.95 0.81
N GLY A 260 -10.98 5.98 0.53
CA GLY A 260 -11.34 6.99 1.51
C GLY A 260 -12.12 6.42 2.68
N ILE A 261 -13.11 5.56 2.39
CA ILE A 261 -13.93 4.87 3.39
C ILE A 261 -13.06 3.95 4.26
N SER A 262 -12.23 3.12 3.63
CA SER A 262 -11.25 2.26 4.31
C SER A 262 -10.30 3.05 5.20
N SER A 263 -9.84 4.21 4.73
CA SER A 263 -8.96 5.08 5.51
C SER A 263 -9.65 5.64 6.75
N ILE A 264 -10.94 5.99 6.69
CA ILE A 264 -11.72 6.36 7.88
C ILE A 264 -11.74 5.20 8.88
N CYS A 265 -12.04 3.97 8.42
CA CYS A 265 -12.04 2.78 9.28
C CYS A 265 -10.69 2.58 9.98
N LEU A 266 -9.59 2.63 9.22
CA LEU A 266 -8.24 2.45 9.77
C LEU A 266 -7.84 3.56 10.73
N ILE A 267 -8.21 4.82 10.47
CA ILE A 267 -7.95 5.92 11.40
C ILE A 267 -8.70 5.67 12.71
N LEU A 268 -9.98 5.34 12.66
CA LEU A 268 -10.78 5.10 13.87
C LEU A 268 -10.25 3.89 14.65
N LYS A 269 -9.91 2.80 13.95
CA LYS A 269 -9.36 1.58 14.55
C LYS A 269 -8.01 1.82 15.24
N ASN A 270 -7.07 2.50 14.56
CA ASN A 270 -5.68 2.63 15.06
C ASN A 270 -5.47 3.82 16.00
N CYS A 271 -6.27 4.87 15.89
CA CYS A 271 -6.21 6.01 16.79
C CYS A 271 -7.13 5.80 18.02
N GLY A 272 -8.27 5.12 17.83
CA GLY A 272 -9.24 4.88 18.89
C GLY A 272 -9.94 6.15 19.39
N GLU A 273 -10.99 5.97 20.19
CA GLU A 273 -11.80 7.07 20.73
C GLU A 273 -10.96 8.06 21.55
N ALA A 274 -9.95 7.59 22.28
CA ALA A 274 -9.12 8.42 23.14
C ALA A 274 -8.30 9.47 22.38
N ILE A 275 -7.77 9.12 21.20
CA ILE A 275 -7.00 10.07 20.36
C ILE A 275 -7.93 10.89 19.48
N VAL A 276 -8.98 10.27 18.93
CA VAL A 276 -9.92 10.94 18.02
C VAL A 276 -10.79 11.96 18.76
N GLY A 277 -11.11 11.67 20.02
CA GLY A 277 -12.12 12.37 20.81
C GLY A 277 -13.52 11.81 20.55
N ARG A 278 -14.27 11.53 21.62
CA ARG A 278 -15.57 10.84 21.59
C ARG A 278 -16.58 11.42 20.60
N GLU A 279 -16.75 12.74 20.58
CA GLU A 279 -17.70 13.40 19.68
C GLU A 279 -17.33 13.16 18.22
N LYS A 280 -16.05 13.39 17.87
CA LYS A 280 -15.54 13.22 16.51
C LYS A 280 -15.55 11.76 16.09
N TYR A 281 -15.26 10.84 17.00
CA TYR A 281 -15.32 9.40 16.79
C TYR A 281 -16.74 8.96 16.44
N ASN A 282 -17.72 9.37 17.26
CA ASN A 282 -19.12 9.05 17.01
C ASN A 282 -19.64 9.70 15.72
N HIS A 283 -19.23 10.93 15.43
CA HIS A 283 -19.56 11.58 14.16
C HIS A 283 -19.00 10.80 12.96
N ALA A 284 -17.75 10.36 13.03
CA ALA A 284 -17.10 9.57 11.99
C ALA A 284 -17.81 8.23 11.76
N LEU A 285 -18.21 7.53 12.83
CA LEU A 285 -18.98 6.28 12.73
C LEU A 285 -20.33 6.48 12.04
N LYS A 286 -21.07 7.55 12.39
CA LYS A 286 -22.34 7.88 11.71
C LYS A 286 -22.14 8.18 10.23
N LYS A 287 -21.08 8.91 9.88
CA LYS A 287 -20.71 9.20 8.49
C LYS A 287 -20.30 7.93 7.74
N LEU A 288 -19.51 7.07 8.37
CA LEU A 288 -19.09 5.79 7.81
C LEU A 288 -20.30 4.96 7.37
N LEU A 289 -21.32 4.83 8.22
CA LEU A 289 -22.55 4.12 7.85
C LEU A 289 -23.20 4.72 6.61
N VAL A 290 -23.28 6.04 6.50
CA VAL A 290 -23.83 6.70 5.30
C VAL A 290 -23.03 6.36 4.06
N PHE A 291 -21.70 6.34 4.17
CA PHE A 291 -20.82 6.11 3.03
C PHE A 291 -20.83 4.67 2.54
N LEU A 292 -21.07 3.66 3.38
CA LEU A 292 -21.11 2.26 2.95
C LEU A 292 -22.28 1.97 1.97
N PRO A 293 -22.09 1.03 1.01
CA PRO A 293 -20.99 0.04 0.91
C PRO A 293 -19.75 0.50 0.11
N ILE A 294 -18.71 -0.34 0.07
CA ILE A 294 -17.62 -0.26 -0.92
C ILE A 294 -17.93 -1.19 -2.12
N ARG A 295 -17.31 -0.97 -3.29
CA ARG A 295 -17.68 -1.68 -4.54
C ARG A 295 -16.53 -2.21 -5.39
N ASP A 296 -15.47 -1.44 -5.60
CA ASP A 296 -14.50 -1.70 -6.68
C ASP A 296 -13.09 -2.05 -6.19
N ASP A 297 -12.79 -1.80 -4.92
CA ASP A 297 -11.46 -2.08 -4.35
C ASP A 297 -11.50 -3.24 -3.34
N GLY A 298 -11.27 -4.45 -3.84
CA GLY A 298 -11.23 -5.69 -3.05
C GLY A 298 -10.18 -5.66 -1.94
N GLU A 299 -9.07 -4.94 -2.10
CA GLU A 299 -8.03 -4.81 -1.06
C GLU A 299 -8.56 -4.11 0.20
N GLN A 300 -9.61 -3.29 0.05
CA GLN A 300 -10.18 -2.51 1.15
C GLN A 300 -11.25 -3.27 1.94
N VAL A 301 -11.75 -4.39 1.41
CA VAL A 301 -12.87 -5.14 1.98
C VAL A 301 -12.55 -5.64 3.38
N GLY A 302 -11.39 -6.28 3.54
CA GLY A 302 -10.92 -6.77 4.85
C GLY A 302 -10.85 -5.67 5.92
N HIS A 303 -10.43 -4.46 5.53
CA HIS A 303 -10.33 -3.32 6.45
C HIS A 303 -11.69 -2.77 6.86
N VAL A 304 -12.61 -2.62 5.91
CA VAL A 304 -13.93 -2.04 6.13
C VAL A 304 -14.83 -2.99 6.90
N TYR A 305 -15.03 -4.20 6.39
CA TYR A 305 -15.94 -5.17 7.00
C TYR A 305 -15.36 -5.78 8.26
N GLY A 306 -14.03 -5.93 8.36
CA GLY A 306 -13.37 -6.32 9.60
C GLY A 306 -13.60 -5.30 10.72
N PHE A 307 -13.50 -4.00 10.43
CA PHE A 307 -13.80 -2.97 11.43
C PHE A 307 -15.29 -2.88 11.76
N LEU A 308 -16.18 -3.09 10.77
CA LEU A 308 -17.62 -3.13 11.02
C LEU A 308 -18.00 -4.30 11.94
N ALA A 309 -17.42 -5.49 11.71
CA ALA A 309 -17.58 -6.65 12.58
C ALA A 309 -17.11 -6.35 14.01
N ASP A 310 -15.92 -5.74 14.17
CA ASP A 310 -15.40 -5.33 15.48
C ASP A 310 -16.41 -4.43 16.24
N LEU A 311 -17.12 -3.53 15.54
CA LEU A 311 -18.08 -2.60 16.14
C LEU A 311 -19.42 -3.27 16.48
N ILE A 312 -19.88 -4.20 15.67
CA ILE A 312 -21.14 -4.95 15.90
C ILE A 312 -20.98 -5.85 17.12
N GLU A 313 -19.93 -6.66 17.16
CA GLU A 313 -19.64 -7.56 18.29
C GLU A 313 -19.42 -6.80 19.60
N ALA A 314 -18.81 -5.60 19.52
CA ALA A 314 -18.65 -4.72 20.68
C ALA A 314 -19.96 -4.04 21.13
N GLY A 315 -21.09 -4.27 20.45
CA GLY A 315 -22.37 -3.64 20.77
C GLY A 315 -22.34 -2.12 20.64
N ASN A 316 -21.59 -1.57 19.68
CA ASN A 316 -21.37 -0.13 19.59
C ASN A 316 -22.67 0.64 19.29
N GLN A 317 -23.17 1.37 20.29
CA GLN A 317 -24.46 2.06 20.23
C GLN A 317 -24.51 3.15 19.14
N THR A 318 -23.38 3.71 18.72
CA THR A 318 -23.37 4.68 17.62
C THR A 318 -23.65 4.02 16.28
N ILE A 319 -23.16 2.79 16.08
CA ILE A 319 -23.38 2.01 14.87
C ILE A 319 -24.74 1.34 14.87
N LEU A 320 -25.11 0.66 15.96
CA LEU A 320 -26.40 -0.01 16.07
C LEU A 320 -27.56 1.00 16.14
N GLY A 321 -27.34 2.14 16.79
CA GLY A 321 -28.37 3.12 17.12
C GLY A 321 -29.25 2.68 18.29
N GLU A 322 -30.03 3.59 18.85
CA GLU A 322 -31.00 3.30 19.90
C GLU A 322 -32.43 3.43 19.33
N PRO A 323 -33.31 2.41 19.40
CA PRO A 323 -33.07 1.01 19.76
C PRO A 323 -32.76 0.16 18.51
N ASN A 324 -31.48 -0.01 18.17
CA ASN A 324 -31.00 -0.83 17.04
C ASN A 324 -31.52 -0.40 15.65
N VAL A 325 -31.85 0.89 15.47
CA VAL A 325 -32.48 1.43 14.25
C VAL A 325 -31.68 1.19 12.96
N ASN A 326 -30.36 1.01 13.06
CA ASN A 326 -29.49 0.77 11.90
C ASN A 326 -29.30 -0.73 11.57
N SER A 327 -29.76 -1.63 12.44
CA SER A 327 -29.56 -3.08 12.28
C SER A 327 -30.13 -3.65 10.97
N PRO A 328 -31.30 -3.21 10.46
CA PRO A 328 -31.76 -3.63 9.13
C PRO A 328 -30.74 -3.30 8.02
N ARG A 329 -30.16 -2.10 8.06
CA ARG A 329 -29.15 -1.68 7.08
C ARG A 329 -27.84 -2.46 7.25
N LEU A 330 -27.44 -2.73 8.49
CA LEU A 330 -26.24 -3.53 8.77
C LEU A 330 -26.41 -4.95 8.26
N LEU A 331 -27.54 -5.59 8.54
CA LEU A 331 -27.89 -6.90 7.98
C LEU A 331 -27.83 -6.88 6.45
N ALA A 332 -28.43 -5.86 5.82
CA ALA A 332 -28.36 -5.70 4.37
C ALA A 332 -26.93 -5.59 3.85
N LEU A 333 -26.08 -4.80 4.50
CA LEU A 333 -24.68 -4.62 4.11
C LEU A 333 -23.87 -5.91 4.21
N LEU A 334 -24.06 -6.71 5.26
CA LEU A 334 -23.34 -7.96 5.47
C LEU A 334 -23.78 -9.04 4.48
N VAL A 335 -25.10 -9.21 4.31
CA VAL A 335 -25.66 -10.20 3.38
C VAL A 335 -25.27 -9.88 1.95
N LYS A 336 -25.40 -8.62 1.51
CA LYS A 336 -25.04 -8.23 0.14
C LYS A 336 -23.54 -8.41 -0.13
N ALA A 337 -22.67 -8.14 0.86
CA ALA A 337 -21.24 -8.37 0.71
C ALA A 337 -20.93 -9.85 0.42
N LEU A 338 -21.57 -10.78 1.14
CA LEU A 338 -21.42 -12.22 0.93
C LEU A 338 -22.09 -12.68 -0.38
N HIS A 339 -23.27 -12.12 -0.70
CA HIS A 339 -24.00 -12.44 -1.93
C HIS A 339 -23.21 -12.09 -3.19
N PHE A 340 -22.64 -10.88 -3.25
CA PHE A 340 -21.83 -10.43 -4.38
C PHE A 340 -20.38 -10.94 -4.34
N ASP A 341 -20.05 -11.77 -3.35
CA ASP A 341 -18.73 -12.36 -3.14
C ASP A 341 -17.57 -11.35 -3.25
N ILE A 342 -17.72 -10.19 -2.61
CA ILE A 342 -16.76 -9.09 -2.76
C ILE A 342 -15.40 -9.36 -2.09
N PHE A 343 -15.24 -10.47 -1.38
CA PHE A 343 -14.01 -10.78 -0.66
C PHE A 343 -13.10 -11.74 -1.43
N SER A 344 -11.81 -11.46 -1.37
CA SER A 344 -10.80 -12.16 -2.16
C SER A 344 -10.00 -13.15 -1.31
N THR A 345 -9.82 -14.37 -1.84
CA THR A 345 -8.86 -15.33 -1.26
C THR A 345 -7.43 -14.82 -1.32
N GLU A 346 -7.10 -13.96 -2.29
CA GLU A 346 -5.76 -13.38 -2.43
C GLU A 346 -5.43 -12.40 -1.29
N HIS A 347 -6.45 -11.79 -0.69
CA HIS A 347 -6.30 -10.85 0.43
C HIS A 347 -6.47 -11.50 1.81
N GLY A 348 -6.70 -12.82 1.85
CA GLY A 348 -6.81 -13.57 3.10
C GLY A 348 -8.14 -13.36 3.84
N ASP A 349 -9.22 -13.02 3.12
CA ASP A 349 -10.52 -12.69 3.73
C ASP A 349 -11.34 -13.91 4.17
N TYR A 350 -10.79 -15.13 4.13
CA TYR A 350 -11.51 -16.37 4.47
C TYR A 350 -12.08 -16.34 5.89
N ASP A 351 -11.24 -16.04 6.88
CA ASP A 351 -11.65 -15.97 8.28
C ASP A 351 -12.67 -14.83 8.50
N LEU A 352 -12.55 -13.75 7.73
CA LEU A 352 -13.52 -12.65 7.79
C LEU A 352 -14.88 -13.09 7.23
N LYS A 353 -14.94 -13.79 6.09
CA LYS A 353 -16.22 -14.32 5.56
C LYS A 353 -16.90 -15.21 6.60
N LYS A 354 -16.16 -16.12 7.23
CA LYS A 354 -16.68 -16.99 8.29
C LYS A 354 -17.21 -16.18 9.47
N ARG A 355 -16.45 -15.18 9.95
CA ARG A 355 -16.86 -14.28 11.03
C ARG A 355 -18.16 -13.53 10.69
N LEU A 356 -18.29 -13.00 9.48
CA LEU A 356 -19.50 -12.30 9.06
C LEU A 356 -20.71 -13.23 8.96
N LYS A 357 -20.52 -14.48 8.50
CA LYS A 357 -21.57 -15.51 8.52
C LYS A 357 -22.08 -15.75 9.94
N THR A 358 -21.17 -15.91 10.91
CA THR A 358 -21.53 -16.06 12.33
C THR A 358 -22.33 -14.86 12.85
N ILE A 359 -21.91 -13.62 12.55
CA ILE A 359 -22.66 -12.42 12.95
C ILE A 359 -24.08 -12.42 12.36
N ILE A 360 -24.26 -12.82 11.09
CA ILE A 360 -25.59 -12.91 10.46
C ILE A 360 -26.45 -13.97 11.13
N GLN A 361 -25.87 -15.12 11.49
CA GLN A 361 -26.56 -16.19 12.20
C GLN A 361 -27.04 -15.74 13.58
N GLU A 362 -26.17 -15.07 14.34
CA GLU A 362 -26.53 -14.48 15.65
C GLU A 362 -27.65 -13.43 15.51
N ILE A 363 -27.63 -12.61 14.45
CA ILE A 363 -28.73 -11.69 14.13
C ILE A 363 -30.04 -12.46 13.85
N GLY A 364 -29.94 -13.61 13.17
CA GLY A 364 -31.07 -14.50 12.87
C GLY A 364 -31.79 -15.04 14.10
N GLU A 365 -31.11 -15.13 15.24
CA GLU A 365 -31.68 -15.59 16.51
C GLU A 365 -32.41 -14.49 17.29
N THR A 366 -32.38 -13.23 16.82
CA THR A 366 -32.99 -12.10 17.53
C THR A 366 -34.50 -11.98 17.28
N ASP A 367 -35.25 -11.53 18.30
CA ASP A 367 -36.71 -11.32 18.19
C ASP A 367 -37.10 -10.31 17.09
N CYS A 368 -36.20 -9.37 16.76
CA CYS A 368 -36.43 -8.34 15.74
C CYS A 368 -36.02 -8.77 14.33
N PHE A 369 -35.53 -10.00 14.13
CA PHE A 369 -34.94 -10.45 12.88
C PHE A 369 -35.88 -10.25 11.67
N TYR A 370 -37.12 -10.73 11.75
CA TYR A 370 -38.09 -10.60 10.66
C TYR A 370 -38.42 -9.14 10.32
N GLU A 371 -38.53 -8.26 11.32
CA GLU A 371 -38.73 -6.82 11.10
C GLU A 371 -37.52 -6.21 10.36
N TRP A 372 -36.31 -6.65 10.71
CA TRP A 372 -35.10 -6.15 10.07
C TRP A 372 -34.98 -6.62 8.63
N VAL A 373 -35.35 -7.87 8.36
CA VAL A 373 -35.37 -8.44 7.01
C VAL A 373 -36.35 -7.70 6.11
N GLU A 374 -37.57 -7.41 6.59
CA GLU A 374 -38.56 -6.62 5.83
C GLU A 374 -38.03 -5.22 5.46
N ARG A 375 -37.20 -4.63 6.34
CA ARG A 375 -36.62 -3.29 6.17
C ARG A 375 -35.27 -3.28 5.46
N ALA A 376 -34.68 -4.44 5.20
CA ALA A 376 -33.37 -4.59 4.55
C ALA A 376 -33.45 -4.47 3.02
N GLU A 377 -34.66 -4.47 2.45
CA GLU A 377 -34.92 -4.31 1.02
C GLU A 377 -34.13 -5.30 0.14
N PHE A 378 -34.14 -6.58 0.51
CA PHE A 378 -33.52 -7.63 -0.28
C PHE A 378 -34.31 -7.94 -1.56
N ASN A 379 -33.61 -8.23 -2.65
CA ASN A 379 -34.20 -8.90 -3.81
C ASN A 379 -34.30 -10.43 -3.57
N ASN A 380 -34.94 -11.17 -4.48
CA ASN A 380 -35.15 -12.61 -4.30
C ASN A 380 -33.84 -13.40 -4.12
N ASP A 381 -32.81 -13.10 -4.89
CA ASP A 381 -31.53 -13.82 -4.84
C ASP A 381 -30.74 -13.49 -3.55
N GLU A 382 -30.85 -12.25 -3.07
CA GLU A 382 -30.30 -11.81 -1.78
C GLU A 382 -31.03 -12.48 -0.61
N TYR A 383 -32.36 -12.65 -0.71
CA TYR A 383 -33.18 -13.40 0.25
C TYR A 383 -32.77 -14.88 0.31
N GLU A 384 -32.66 -15.57 -0.83
CA GLU A 384 -32.19 -16.95 -0.88
C GLU A 384 -30.77 -17.10 -0.30
N THR A 385 -29.94 -16.08 -0.46
CA THR A 385 -28.61 -16.06 0.15
C THR A 385 -28.70 -15.93 1.67
N LEU A 386 -29.53 -15.04 2.19
CA LEU A 386 -29.78 -14.93 3.63
C LEU A 386 -30.31 -16.25 4.23
N GLU A 387 -31.27 -16.89 3.57
CA GLU A 387 -31.82 -18.18 4.02
C GLU A 387 -30.75 -19.26 4.10
N ARG A 388 -29.86 -19.35 3.10
CA ARG A 388 -28.72 -20.27 3.14
C ARG A 388 -27.75 -19.95 4.28
N LEU A 389 -27.41 -18.68 4.48
CA LEU A 389 -26.48 -18.26 5.54
C LEU A 389 -27.00 -18.63 6.94
N ILE A 390 -28.32 -18.56 7.15
CA ILE A 390 -28.95 -18.93 8.43
C ILE A 390 -29.15 -20.45 8.55
N GLY A 391 -29.42 -21.14 7.44
CA GLY A 391 -29.63 -22.59 7.41
C GLY A 391 -28.35 -23.42 7.47
N ASP A 392 -27.20 -22.88 7.07
CA ASP A 392 -25.92 -23.57 7.06
C ASP A 392 -25.30 -23.66 8.47
N ASN A 393 -24.82 -24.85 8.84
CA ASN A 393 -24.05 -25.01 10.08
C ASN A 393 -22.63 -24.40 9.91
N PRO A 394 -22.03 -23.76 10.93
CA PRO A 394 -20.69 -23.15 10.86
C PRO A 394 -19.53 -24.12 10.54
N ASP A 395 -19.81 -25.42 10.55
CA ASP A 395 -18.85 -26.52 10.40
C ASP A 395 -18.94 -27.24 9.04
N ASP A 396 -19.82 -26.80 8.12
CA ASP A 396 -20.06 -27.46 6.83
C ASP A 396 -19.17 -26.94 5.66
N GLU A 397 -18.18 -26.08 5.93
CA GLU A 397 -17.18 -25.60 4.94
C GLU A 397 -15.72 -25.96 5.30
#